data_AF-A0AAX6NK00-F1
#
_entry.id   AF-A0AAX6NK00-F1
#
_cell.length_a   1.000
_cell.length_b   1.000
_cell.length_c   1.000
_cell.angle_alpha   90.00
_cell.angle_beta   90.00
_cell.angle_gamma   90.00
#
_symmetry.space_group_name_H-M   'P 1'
#
loop_
_entity.id
_entity.type
_entity.pdbx_description
1 polymer ?
#
loop_
_entity_poly.entity_id
_entity_poly.type
_entity_poly.pdbx_seq_one_letter_code
_entity_poly.pdbx_strand_id
1 'polypeptide(L)'
;YGLLTGPVNGTAVVNPDGTYTYTPNENYNGVDSFSVVVSDGQGGTGISTITITILPVNDPPVGPVVVTLVTNEDTPVSSQITAFDPDGEVLTYSLQDPPTNGVA
;
A
#
# COMPACT_ATOMS: atom_id res chain seq x y z
N TYR A 1 -11.75 -18.03 22.31
CA TYR A 1 -11.22 -17.71 20.96
C TYR A 1 -10.06 -16.74 21.16
N GLY A 2 -8.94 -16.99 20.51
CA GLY A 2 -7.76 -16.14 20.65
C GLY A 2 -6.84 -16.34 19.45
N LEU A 3 -6.16 -15.26 19.05
CA LEU A 3 -5.15 -15.29 18.00
C LEU A 3 -3.92 -16.02 18.52
N LEU A 4 -3.49 -17.07 17.83
CA LEU A 4 -2.29 -17.85 18.22
C LEU A 4 -1.05 -17.33 17.47
N THR A 5 -1.18 -17.22 16.15
CA THR A 5 -0.19 -16.57 15.28
C THR A 5 -0.90 -15.50 14.47
N GLY A 6 -0.40 -14.27 14.56
CA GLY A 6 -0.91 -13.16 13.77
C GLY A 6 -0.46 -13.23 12.30
N PRO A 7 -1.18 -12.53 11.42
CA PRO A 7 -0.74 -12.29 10.05
C PRO A 7 0.56 -11.47 10.02
N VAL A 8 1.36 -11.64 8.97
CA VAL A 8 2.62 -10.89 8.78
C VAL A 8 2.37 -9.58 8.02
N ASN A 9 1.42 -9.60 7.09
CA ASN A 9 1.16 -8.54 6.12
C ASN A 9 -0.24 -7.92 6.30
N GLY A 10 -0.70 -7.87 7.55
CA GLY A 10 -1.94 -7.24 7.91
C GLY A 10 -2.21 -7.32 9.41
N THR A 11 -3.43 -7.00 9.79
CA THR A 11 -3.94 -7.14 11.16
C THR A 11 -5.20 -8.00 11.15
N ALA A 12 -5.31 -8.92 12.11
CA ALA A 12 -6.47 -9.77 12.29
C ALA A 12 -7.09 -9.53 13.67
N VAL A 13 -8.40 -9.27 13.68
CA VAL A 13 -9.22 -9.19 14.90
C VAL A 13 -10.18 -10.36 14.90
N VAL A 14 -10.18 -11.14 15.97
CA VAL A 14 -11.04 -12.31 16.14
C VAL A 14 -12.00 -12.05 17.30
N ASN A 15 -13.29 -12.16 17.01
CA ASN A 15 -14.36 -11.92 17.96
C ASN A 15 -14.83 -13.18 18.67
N PRO A 16 -15.61 -13.00 19.76
CA PRO A 16 -16.17 -14.10 20.53
C PRO A 16 -17.06 -15.12 19.87
N ASP A 17 -17.83 -14.64 18.91
CA ASP A 17 -18.74 -15.43 18.11
C ASP A 17 -18.01 -16.21 16.99
N GLY A 18 -16.68 -16.09 16.91
CA GLY A 18 -15.87 -16.70 15.85
C GLY A 18 -15.82 -15.89 14.56
N THR A 19 -16.47 -14.72 14.50
CA THR A 19 -16.27 -13.78 13.39
C THR A 19 -14.86 -13.19 13.47
N TYR A 20 -14.32 -12.81 12.31
CA TYR A 20 -13.01 -12.18 12.23
C TYR A 20 -12.98 -11.13 11.14
N THR A 21 -12.14 -10.12 11.36
CA THR A 21 -11.82 -9.09 10.38
C THR A 21 -10.34 -9.14 10.11
N TYR A 22 -9.97 -9.20 8.83
CA TYR A 22 -8.59 -9.08 8.37
C TYR A 22 -8.44 -7.78 7.57
N THR A 23 -7.45 -6.97 7.92
CA THR A 23 -7.09 -5.74 7.21
C THR A 23 -5.66 -5.90 6.71
N PRO A 24 -5.43 -6.03 5.38
CA PRO A 24 -4.09 -6.06 4.81
C PRO A 24 -3.30 -4.78 5.12
N ASN A 25 -1.97 -4.87 5.09
CA ASN A 25 -1.12 -3.69 5.05
C ASN A 25 -1.37 -2.91 3.74
N GLU A 26 -1.23 -1.59 3.82
CA GLU A 26 -1.34 -0.73 2.64
C GLU A 26 -0.32 -1.15 1.57
N ASN A 27 -0.77 -1.19 0.31
CA ASN A 27 0.01 -1.56 -0.88
C ASN A 27 0.66 -2.97 -0.81
N TYR A 28 0.14 -3.86 0.04
CA TYR A 28 0.54 -5.26 0.03
C TYR A 28 -0.42 -6.12 -0.79
N ASN A 29 0.13 -6.87 -1.74
CA ASN A 29 -0.55 -7.95 -2.44
C ASN A 29 0.24 -9.26 -2.28
N GLY A 30 -0.47 -10.39 -2.22
CA GLY A 30 0.15 -11.69 -1.97
C GLY A 30 -0.66 -12.57 -1.03
N VAL A 31 -0.02 -13.60 -0.49
CA VAL A 31 -0.65 -14.52 0.45
C VAL A 31 -0.26 -14.13 1.88
N ASP A 32 -1.23 -14.22 2.79
CA ASP A 32 -0.99 -14.11 4.24
C ASP A 32 -1.81 -15.17 4.98
N SER A 33 -1.48 -15.42 6.25
CA SER A 33 -2.22 -16.38 7.07
C SER A 33 -2.17 -16.04 8.54
N PHE A 34 -3.23 -16.43 9.25
CA PHE A 34 -3.27 -16.36 10.70
C PHE A 34 -3.99 -17.58 11.27
N SER A 35 -3.74 -17.89 12.54
CA SER A 35 -4.35 -19.04 13.20
C SER A 35 -5.16 -18.63 14.42
N VAL A 36 -6.26 -19.36 14.63
CA VAL A 36 -7.22 -19.11 15.71
C VAL A 36 -7.41 -20.36 16.54
N VAL A 37 -7.45 -20.17 17.86
CA VAL A 37 -7.83 -21.23 18.80
C VAL A 37 -9.34 -21.18 19.02
N VAL A 38 -10.02 -22.27 18.69
CA VAL A 38 -11.42 -22.53 19.05
C VAL A 38 -11.42 -23.33 20.34
N SER A 39 -12.27 -22.99 21.31
CA SER A 39 -12.42 -23.75 22.55
C SER A 39 -13.88 -24.16 22.74
N ASP A 40 -14.08 -25.36 23.29
CA ASP A 40 -15.40 -25.87 23.67
C ASP A 40 -15.86 -25.39 25.06
N GLY A 41 -15.07 -24.55 25.74
CA GLY A 41 -15.35 -24.05 27.09
C GLY A 41 -15.22 -25.10 28.20
N GLN A 42 -14.88 -26.35 27.86
CA GLN A 42 -14.78 -27.50 28.77
C GLN A 42 -13.36 -28.08 28.83
N GLY A 43 -12.39 -27.39 28.20
CA GLY A 43 -10.97 -27.74 28.22
C GLY A 43 -10.47 -28.32 26.90
N GLY A 44 -11.35 -28.58 25.93
CA GLY A 44 -10.99 -28.90 24.56
C GLY A 44 -10.66 -27.65 23.76
N THR A 45 -9.63 -27.75 22.92
CA THR A 45 -9.26 -26.71 21.96
C THR A 45 -8.95 -27.30 20.59
N GLY A 46 -9.22 -26.53 19.54
CA GLY A 46 -8.85 -26.82 18.16
C GLY A 46 -8.20 -25.60 17.52
N ILE A 47 -7.39 -25.82 16.49
CA ILE A 47 -6.71 -24.74 15.76
C ILE A 47 -7.25 -24.69 14.34
N SER A 48 -7.68 -23.50 13.93
CA SER A 48 -8.07 -23.21 12.54
C SER A 48 -7.05 -22.27 11.93
N THR A 49 -6.56 -22.60 10.73
CA THR A 49 -5.67 -21.73 9.95
C THR A 49 -6.48 -21.06 8.85
N ILE A 50 -6.43 -19.72 8.80
CA ILE A 50 -7.06 -18.91 7.76
C ILE A 50 -5.96 -18.46 6.82
N THR A 51 -6.11 -18.77 5.54
CA THR A 51 -5.23 -18.30 4.47
C THR A 51 -5.98 -17.24 3.67
N ILE A 52 -5.35 -16.08 3.47
CA ILE A 52 -5.89 -14.95 2.73
C ILE A 52 -5.04 -14.75 1.49
N THR A 53 -5.70 -14.59 0.34
CA THR A 53 -5.07 -14.11 -0.89
C THR A 53 -5.49 -12.68 -1.13
N ILE A 54 -4.54 -11.76 -1.08
CA ILE A 54 -4.72 -10.34 -1.33
C ILE A 54 -4.38 -10.08 -2.80
N LEU A 55 -5.39 -9.69 -3.57
CA LEU A 55 -5.24 -9.38 -4.99
C LEU A 55 -4.65 -7.97 -5.14
N PRO A 56 -3.78 -7.73 -6.13
CA PRO A 56 -3.28 -6.40 -6.41
C PRO A 56 -4.40 -5.50 -6.92
N VAL A 57 -4.33 -4.22 -6.56
CA VAL A 57 -5.17 -3.14 -7.08
C VAL A 57 -4.22 -2.03 -7.51
N ASN A 58 -4.35 -1.58 -8.76
CA ASN A 58 -3.46 -0.59 -9.32
C ASN A 58 -3.56 0.75 -8.58
N ASP A 59 -2.45 1.24 -8.05
CA ASP A 59 -2.30 2.55 -7.45
C ASP A 59 -1.82 3.60 -8.48
N PRO A 60 -2.24 4.87 -8.35
CA PRO A 60 -1.73 5.93 -9.21
C PRO A 60 -0.33 6.40 -8.76
N PRO A 61 0.49 6.94 -9.69
CA PRO A 61 1.76 7.55 -9.35
C PRO A 61 1.62 8.70 -8.35
N VAL A 62 2.55 8.77 -7.40
CA VAL A 62 2.65 9.82 -6.38
C VAL A 62 3.83 10.72 -6.67
N GLY A 63 3.57 12.04 -6.79
CA GLY A 63 4.58 13.06 -7.07
C GLY A 63 4.20 14.44 -6.52
N PRO A 64 5.07 15.45 -6.67
CA PRO A 64 4.80 16.81 -6.21
C PRO A 64 3.67 17.47 -7.00
N VAL A 65 2.77 18.16 -6.31
CA VAL A 65 1.69 18.93 -6.95
C VAL A 65 2.20 20.24 -7.55
N VAL A 66 3.18 20.87 -6.91
CA VAL A 66 3.80 22.12 -7.37
C VAL A 66 5.31 22.02 -7.20
N VAL A 67 6.04 22.40 -8.25
CA VAL A 67 7.50 22.58 -8.21
C VAL A 67 7.80 24.03 -8.54
N THR A 68 8.49 24.73 -7.63
CA THR A 68 8.92 26.12 -7.83
C THR A 68 10.40 26.17 -8.10
N LEU A 69 10.79 26.93 -9.13
CA LEU A 69 12.19 27.18 -9.45
C LEU A 69 12.40 28.68 -9.63
N VAL A 70 13.63 29.13 -9.36
CA VAL A 70 14.08 30.49 -9.63
C VAL A 70 15.36 30.41 -10.46
N THR A 71 15.51 31.33 -11.39
CA THR A 71 16.72 31.48 -12.20
C THR A 71 16.93 32.95 -12.49
N ASN A 72 18.17 33.32 -12.81
CA ASN A 72 18.45 34.66 -13.30
C ASN A 72 17.95 34.81 -14.75
N GLU A 73 17.77 36.06 -15.17
CA GLU A 73 17.58 36.41 -16.57
C GLU A 73 18.61 35.68 -17.46
N ASP A 74 18.14 35.21 -18.61
CA ASP A 74 18.92 34.50 -19.63
C ASP A 74 19.68 33.25 -19.14
N THR A 75 19.34 32.75 -17.95
CA THR A 75 19.99 31.58 -17.36
C THR A 75 19.04 30.39 -17.39
N PRO A 76 19.37 29.31 -18.13
CA PRO A 76 18.58 28.09 -18.10
C PRO A 76 18.53 27.47 -16.71
N VAL A 77 17.39 26.89 -16.36
CA VAL A 77 17.21 26.11 -15.13
C VAL A 77 16.73 24.71 -15.48
N SER A 78 17.35 23.71 -14.84
CA SER A 78 17.01 22.31 -15.03
C SER A 78 16.71 21.67 -13.68
N SER A 79 15.67 20.84 -13.63
CA SER A 79 15.35 20.00 -12.48
C SER A 79 14.68 18.72 -12.95
N GLN A 80 14.46 17.79 -12.03
CA GLN A 80 13.81 16.52 -12.28
C GLN A 80 12.54 16.42 -11.45
N ILE A 81 11.43 16.04 -12.10
CA ILE A 81 10.23 15.63 -11.37
C ILE A 81 10.50 14.27 -10.75
N THR A 82 10.50 14.22 -9.42
CA THR A 82 10.64 12.97 -8.68
C THR A 82 9.24 12.47 -8.32
N ALA A 83 8.85 11.32 -8.87
CA ALA A 83 7.61 10.62 -8.57
C ALA A 83 7.90 9.12 -8.47
N PHE A 84 7.01 8.37 -7.83
CA PHE A 84 7.07 6.91 -7.76
C PHE A 84 5.68 6.32 -7.92
N ASP A 85 5.60 5.09 -8.43
CA ASP A 85 4.37 4.30 -8.39
C ASP A 85 4.43 3.34 -7.19
N PRO A 86 3.41 3.27 -6.31
CA PRO A 86 3.36 2.31 -5.23
C PRO A 86 3.46 0.85 -5.66
N ASP A 87 3.00 0.52 -6.87
CA ASP A 87 3.07 -0.83 -7.45
C ASP A 87 4.41 -1.09 -8.18
N GLY A 88 5.26 -0.07 -8.31
CA GLY A 88 6.63 -0.16 -8.83
C GLY A 88 6.74 -0.05 -10.36
N GLU A 89 5.69 0.41 -11.03
CA GLU A 89 5.65 0.67 -12.47
C GLU A 89 6.66 1.76 -12.88
N VAL A 90 7.19 1.60 -14.09
CA VAL A 90 8.05 2.61 -14.71
C VAL A 90 7.18 3.79 -15.15
N LEU A 91 7.49 4.97 -14.62
CA LEU A 91 6.78 6.20 -14.94
C LEU A 91 7.25 6.81 -16.27
N THR A 92 6.30 7.36 -17.01
CA THR A 92 6.53 8.19 -18.20
C THR A 92 6.12 9.63 -17.94
N TYR A 93 6.87 10.59 -18.47
CA TYR A 93 6.63 12.02 -18.28
C TYR A 93 6.39 12.71 -19.61
N SER A 94 5.41 13.62 -19.66
CA SER A 94 5.09 14.43 -20.83
C SER A 94 4.83 15.87 -20.44
N LEU A 95 5.30 16.81 -21.26
CA LEU A 95 4.96 18.22 -21.11
C LEU A 95 3.51 18.43 -21.57
N GLN A 96 2.66 18.90 -20.66
CA GLN A 96 1.26 19.20 -20.96
C GLN A 96 1.09 20.66 -21.40
N ASP A 97 1.62 21.59 -20.62
CA ASP A 97 1.53 23.02 -20.85
C ASP A 97 2.93 23.63 -20.97
N PRO A 98 3.33 24.12 -22.15
CA PRO A 98 4.63 24.76 -22.33
C PRO A 98 4.69 26.14 -21.62
N PRO A 99 5.89 26.62 -21.27
CA PRO A 99 6.06 27.94 -20.68
C PRO A 99 5.59 29.04 -21.66
N THR A 100 4.99 30.10 -21.12
CA THR A 100 4.56 31.26 -21.91
C THR A 100 5.70 32.23 -22.23
N ASN A 101 6.80 32.17 -21.49
CA ASN A 101 7.99 32.99 -21.67
C ASN A 101 9.24 32.08 -21.70
N GLY A 102 9.56 31.53 -22.86
CA GLY A 102 10.71 30.64 -23.07
C GLY A 102 10.35 29.42 -23.90
N VAL A 103 11.25 28.43 -23.93
CA VAL A 103 11.06 27.12 -24.56
C VAL A 103 11.37 26.02 -23.54
N ALA A 104 10.69 24.88 -23.68
CA ALA A 104 10.91 23.68 -22.88
C ALA A 104 11.91 22.73 -23.55
#